data_AF-A0A958X601-F1
#
_entry.id   AF-A0A958X601-F1
#
_cell.length_a   1.000
_cell.length_b   1.000
_cell.length_c   1.000
_cell.angle_alpha   90.00
_cell.angle_beta   90.00
_cell.angle_gamma   90.00
#
_symmetry.space_group_name_H-M   'P 1'
#
loop_
_entity.id
_entity.type
_entity.pdbx_description
1 polymer ?
#
loop_
_entity_poly.entity_id
_entity_poly.type
_entity_poly.pdbx_seq_one_letter_code
_entity_poly.pdbx_strand_id
1 'polypeptide(L)'
;MDIFKNLSEKEIEQVYQAPALVTILIGASDGKLDGEERSWSEKLLRTRSYAAQADLQKYYQKVSESFWVQLQHELSVLPQEVEQRNAAISERLARLNPIFEKLDHEVAYGLYKGLIGLAAETAKASGGFLRIGSVSAAEYEWLKLPMLVEIEKPGGIEEEEETED
;
A
#
# COMPACT_ATOMS: atom_id res chain seq x y z
N MET A 1 14.22 -4.37 -16.81
CA MET A 1 15.09 -3.25 -16.37
C MET A 1 15.06 -3.24 -14.85
N ASP A 2 16.10 -2.77 -14.18
CA ASP A 2 15.96 -2.54 -12.74
C ASP A 2 15.11 -1.28 -12.53
N ILE A 3 13.87 -1.45 -12.07
CA ILE A 3 12.91 -0.36 -11.84
C ILE A 3 13.37 0.58 -10.72
N PHE A 4 14.37 0.20 -9.93
CA PHE A 4 14.92 0.99 -8.83
C PHE A 4 16.33 1.53 -9.10
N LYS A 5 16.79 1.52 -10.35
CA LYS A 5 18.13 1.99 -10.76
C LYS A 5 18.54 3.38 -10.25
N ASN A 6 17.58 4.26 -9.99
CA ASN A 6 17.79 5.64 -9.55
C ASN A 6 17.63 5.85 -8.03
N LEU A 7 17.31 4.77 -7.29
CA LEU A 7 17.08 4.83 -5.86
C LEU A 7 18.30 4.38 -5.08
N SER A 8 18.53 5.02 -3.93
CA SER A 8 19.45 4.51 -2.92
C SER A 8 18.88 3.29 -2.20
N GLU A 9 19.73 2.50 -1.55
CA GLU A 9 19.32 1.32 -0.77
C GLU A 9 18.25 1.67 0.27
N LYS A 10 18.39 2.82 0.94
CA LYS A 10 17.42 3.31 1.92
C LYS A 10 16.06 3.61 1.30
N GLU A 11 16.03 4.21 0.10
CA GLU A 11 14.79 4.52 -0.59
C GLU A 11 14.10 3.26 -1.08
N ILE A 12 14.88 2.28 -1.55
CA ILE A 12 14.38 0.96 -1.91
C ILE A 12 13.73 0.30 -0.70
N GLU A 13 14.38 0.33 0.47
CA GLU A 13 13.84 -0.19 1.71
C GLU A 13 12.49 0.47 2.06
N GLN A 14 12.39 1.80 1.94
CA GLN A 14 11.13 2.53 2.18
C GLN A 14 10.00 2.08 1.24
N VAL A 15 10.31 1.81 -0.03
CA VAL A 15 9.33 1.28 -1.00
C VAL A 15 8.89 -0.13 -0.63
N TYR A 16 9.79 -0.97 -0.09
CA TYR A 16 9.43 -2.32 0.38
C TYR A 16 8.61 -2.32 1.67
N GLN A 17 8.83 -1.34 2.56
CA GLN A 17 8.10 -1.18 3.82
C GLN A 17 6.67 -0.63 3.63
N ALA A 18 6.44 0.15 2.57
CA ALA A 18 5.19 0.86 2.34
C ALA A 18 3.92 -0.02 2.41
N PRO A 19 3.87 -1.23 1.82
CA PRO A 19 2.69 -2.10 1.91
C PRO A 19 2.33 -2.48 3.35
N ALA A 20 3.32 -2.80 4.19
CA ALA A 20 3.07 -3.13 5.60
C ALA A 20 2.52 -1.93 6.37
N LEU A 21 3.09 -0.75 6.14
CA LEU A 21 2.63 0.50 6.75
C LEU A 21 1.18 0.83 6.37
N VAL A 22 0.81 0.68 5.09
CA VAL A 22 -0.57 0.86 4.62
C VAL A 22 -1.52 -0.15 5.29
N THR A 23 -1.13 -1.42 5.37
CA THR A 23 -1.96 -2.43 6.03
C THR A 23 -2.15 -2.13 7.52
N ILE A 24 -1.13 -1.63 8.23
CA ILE A 24 -1.28 -1.24 9.64
C ILE A 24 -2.19 -0.02 9.77
N LEU A 25 -1.99 1.01 8.93
CA LEU A 25 -2.78 2.24 8.96
C LEU A 25 -4.29 1.98 8.78
N ILE A 26 -4.63 1.07 7.88
CA ILE A 26 -6.03 0.78 7.54
C ILE A 26 -6.60 -0.40 8.35
N GLY A 27 -5.79 -1.42 8.63
CA GLY A 27 -6.25 -2.69 9.19
C GLY A 27 -6.14 -2.80 10.71
N ALA A 28 -5.24 -2.05 11.35
CA ALA A 28 -4.96 -2.20 12.78
C ALA A 28 -5.64 -1.09 13.61
N SER A 29 -6.98 -1.05 13.62
CA SER A 29 -7.74 -0.05 14.39
C SER A 29 -7.57 -0.19 15.90
N ASP A 30 -7.42 -1.40 16.42
CA ASP A 30 -7.22 -1.70 17.85
C ASP A 30 -5.79 -2.17 18.21
N GLY A 31 -4.86 -2.08 17.24
CA GLY A 31 -3.50 -2.60 17.40
C GLY A 31 -3.37 -4.12 17.25
N LYS A 32 -4.44 -4.83 16.84
CA LYS A 32 -4.40 -6.27 16.56
C LYS A 32 -4.71 -6.52 15.08
N LEU A 33 -3.76 -7.17 14.41
CA LEU A 33 -4.01 -7.84 13.15
C LEU A 33 -4.21 -9.32 13.48
N ASP A 34 -5.47 -9.76 13.50
CA ASP A 34 -5.79 -11.17 13.80
C ASP A 34 -5.32 -12.08 12.64
N GLY A 35 -4.90 -13.29 13.00
CA GLY A 35 -3.94 -14.15 12.30
C GLY A 35 -4.38 -14.77 10.97
N GLU A 36 -4.80 -13.96 10.00
CA GLU A 36 -5.03 -14.44 8.63
C GLU A 36 -3.76 -14.35 7.76
N GLU A 37 -2.70 -15.06 8.13
CA GLU A 37 -1.42 -15.06 7.38
C GLU A 37 -1.55 -15.30 5.87
N ARG A 38 -2.54 -16.12 5.48
CA ARG A 38 -2.81 -16.48 4.07
C ARG A 38 -3.60 -15.42 3.31
N SER A 39 -4.55 -14.75 3.97
CA SER A 39 -5.41 -13.71 3.39
C SER A 39 -4.59 -12.54 2.87
N TRP A 40 -3.53 -12.16 3.59
CA TRP A 40 -2.68 -11.02 3.19
C TRP A 40 -1.77 -11.32 1.99
N SER A 41 -1.26 -12.55 1.88
CA SER A 41 -0.52 -12.99 0.68
C SER A 41 -1.42 -13.04 -0.56
N GLU A 42 -2.67 -13.50 -0.41
CA GLU A 42 -3.66 -13.49 -1.50
C GLU A 42 -4.07 -12.07 -1.92
N LYS A 43 -4.20 -11.13 -0.98
CA LYS A 43 -4.43 -9.70 -1.26
C LYS A 43 -3.27 -9.06 -2.01
N LEU A 44 -2.03 -9.31 -1.57
CA LEU A 44 -0.85 -8.85 -2.30
C LEU A 44 -0.77 -9.48 -3.70
N LEU A 45 -1.24 -10.72 -3.88
CA LEU A 45 -1.36 -11.37 -5.19
C LEU A 45 -2.46 -10.76 -6.07
N ARG A 46 -3.60 -10.33 -5.51
CA ARG A 46 -4.58 -9.51 -6.25
C ARG A 46 -4.02 -8.13 -6.56
N THR A 47 -3.26 -7.53 -5.65
CA THR A 47 -2.58 -6.27 -5.90
C THR A 47 -1.58 -6.40 -7.07
N ARG A 48 -0.95 -7.57 -7.25
CA ARG A 48 -0.13 -7.89 -8.42
C ARG A 48 -0.89 -7.88 -9.75
N SER A 49 -2.19 -8.14 -9.78
CA SER A 49 -2.92 -8.06 -11.05
C SER A 49 -2.99 -6.63 -11.57
N TYR A 50 -2.81 -5.62 -10.71
CA TYR A 50 -2.63 -4.22 -11.13
C TYR A 50 -1.23 -3.91 -11.68
N ALA A 51 -0.27 -4.83 -11.53
CA ALA A 51 1.07 -4.68 -12.07
C ALA A 51 1.13 -5.19 -13.52
N ALA A 52 0.93 -4.27 -14.47
CA ALA A 52 1.05 -4.55 -15.90
C ALA A 52 2.48 -4.93 -16.32
N GLN A 53 3.50 -4.54 -15.55
CA GLN A 53 4.91 -4.74 -15.90
C GLN A 53 5.56 -5.87 -15.10
N ALA A 54 6.34 -6.72 -15.78
CA ALA A 54 7.02 -7.88 -15.18
C ALA A 54 7.96 -7.50 -14.02
N ASP A 55 8.59 -6.33 -14.05
CA ASP A 55 9.50 -5.90 -12.98
C ASP A 55 8.74 -5.44 -11.73
N LEU A 56 7.53 -4.86 -11.86
CA LEU A 56 6.63 -4.61 -10.74
C LEU A 56 6.13 -5.92 -10.11
N GLN A 57 5.86 -6.95 -10.92
CA GLN A 57 5.47 -8.26 -10.40
C GLN A 57 6.56 -8.87 -9.50
N LYS A 58 7.84 -8.75 -9.88
CA LYS A 58 8.98 -9.18 -9.04
C LYS A 58 9.06 -8.37 -7.74
N TYR A 59 8.78 -7.07 -7.79
CA TYR A 59 8.70 -6.25 -6.58
C TYR A 59 7.65 -6.80 -5.61
N TYR A 60 6.42 -7.00 -6.06
CA TYR A 60 5.34 -7.53 -5.22
C TYR A 60 5.60 -8.97 -4.77
N GLN A 61 6.38 -9.75 -5.53
CA GLN A 61 6.89 -11.05 -5.07
C GLN A 61 7.72 -10.93 -3.81
N LYS A 62 8.76 -10.12 -3.87
CA LYS A 62 9.63 -9.86 -2.71
C LYS A 62 8.91 -9.24 -1.52
N VAL A 63 7.96 -8.33 -1.78
CA VAL A 63 7.08 -7.79 -0.72
C VAL A 63 6.35 -8.94 -0.05
N SER A 64 5.65 -9.80 -0.79
CA SER A 64 4.87 -10.89 -0.19
C SER A 64 5.71 -11.87 0.65
N GLU A 65 6.95 -12.14 0.23
CA GLU A 65 7.85 -13.07 0.92
C GLU A 65 8.28 -12.55 2.30
N SER A 66 8.39 -11.22 2.44
CA SER A 66 8.87 -10.57 3.68
C SER A 66 7.80 -9.77 4.42
N PHE A 67 6.59 -9.71 3.88
CA PHE A 67 5.51 -8.83 4.36
C PHE A 67 5.22 -9.02 5.84
N TRP A 68 5.04 -10.27 6.29
CA TRP A 68 4.74 -10.58 7.68
C TRP A 68 5.82 -10.16 8.65
N VAL A 69 7.07 -10.41 8.29
CA VAL A 69 8.23 -10.02 9.11
C VAL A 69 8.28 -8.50 9.24
N GLN A 70 8.08 -7.77 8.13
CA GLN A 70 8.05 -6.31 8.15
C GLN A 70 6.87 -5.78 8.94
N LEU A 71 5.68 -6.33 8.77
CA LEU A 71 4.48 -5.90 9.48
C LEU A 71 4.62 -6.09 10.99
N GLN A 72 5.12 -7.24 11.45
CA GLN A 72 5.37 -7.48 12.87
C GLN A 72 6.47 -6.58 13.43
N HIS A 73 7.53 -6.35 12.65
CA HIS A 73 8.57 -5.40 13.02
C HIS A 73 7.98 -4.01 13.22
N GLU A 74 7.20 -3.51 12.26
CA GLU A 74 6.58 -2.18 12.32
C GLU A 74 5.62 -2.05 13.51
N LEU A 75 4.76 -3.04 13.76
CA LEU A 75 3.90 -3.06 14.95
C LEU A 75 4.69 -2.99 16.27
N SER A 76 5.90 -3.55 16.31
CA SER A 76 6.74 -3.54 17.52
C SER A 76 7.43 -2.20 17.78
N VAL A 77 7.67 -1.40 16.74
CA VAL A 77 8.39 -0.11 16.84
C VAL A 77 7.47 1.10 16.77
N LEU A 78 6.27 0.95 16.22
CA LEU A 78 5.29 2.01 16.11
C LEU A 78 4.65 2.34 17.48
N PRO A 79 4.19 3.59 17.67
CA PRO A 79 3.41 3.95 18.85
C PRO A 79 2.18 3.05 19.06
N GLN A 80 1.87 2.77 20.32
CA GLN A 80 0.67 1.99 20.68
C GLN A 80 -0.61 2.82 20.56
N GLU A 81 -0.50 4.13 20.82
CA GLU A 81 -1.61 5.08 20.69
C GLU A 81 -1.93 5.29 19.20
N VAL A 82 -3.22 5.24 18.85
CA VAL A 82 -3.72 5.16 17.46
C VAL A 82 -3.40 6.44 16.70
N GLU A 83 -3.61 7.61 17.28
CA GLU A 83 -3.41 8.89 16.62
C GLU A 83 -1.91 9.12 16.34
N GLN A 84 -1.06 8.87 17.33
CA GLN A 84 0.40 8.91 17.19
C GLN A 84 0.92 7.89 16.18
N ARG A 85 0.36 6.67 16.17
CA ARG A 85 0.71 5.64 15.18
C ARG A 85 0.35 6.10 13.77
N ASN A 86 -0.87 6.59 13.57
CA ASN A 86 -1.33 7.04 12.26
C ASN A 86 -0.53 8.24 11.77
N ALA A 87 -0.20 9.19 12.64
CA ALA A 87 0.68 10.31 12.33
C ALA A 87 2.09 9.83 11.91
N ALA A 88 2.70 8.91 12.68
CA ALA A 88 4.02 8.36 12.38
C ALA A 88 4.04 7.59 11.05
N ILE A 89 3.01 6.79 10.77
CA ILE A 89 2.87 6.07 9.50
C ILE A 89 2.71 7.07 8.34
N SER A 90 1.84 8.08 8.50
CA SER A 90 1.61 9.09 7.48
C SER A 90 2.88 9.84 7.12
N GLU A 91 3.69 10.21 8.11
CA GLU A 91 4.97 10.86 7.88
C GLU A 91 5.93 9.95 7.10
N ARG A 92 5.97 8.66 7.41
CA ARG A 92 6.82 7.70 6.68
C ARG A 92 6.34 7.47 5.25
N LEU A 93 5.03 7.34 5.03
CA LEU A 93 4.45 7.21 3.69
C LEU A 93 4.66 8.47 2.86
N ALA A 94 4.55 9.67 3.43
CA ALA A 94 4.81 10.93 2.73
C ALA A 94 6.24 11.03 2.17
N ARG A 95 7.21 10.33 2.77
CA ARG A 95 8.59 10.26 2.26
C ARG A 95 8.70 9.50 0.93
N LEU A 96 7.66 8.80 0.49
CA LEU A 96 7.59 8.16 -0.82
C LEU A 96 7.41 9.18 -1.95
N ASN A 97 6.85 10.36 -1.68
CA ASN A 97 6.64 11.39 -2.73
C ASN A 97 7.92 11.74 -3.49
N PRO A 98 9.03 12.15 -2.84
CA PRO A 98 10.29 12.41 -3.55
C PRO A 98 10.96 11.14 -4.11
N ILE A 99 10.54 9.94 -3.68
CA ILE A 99 11.02 8.66 -4.25
C ILE A 99 10.30 8.39 -5.56
N PHE A 100 8.98 8.59 -5.61
CA PHE A 100 8.17 8.42 -6.81
C PHE A 100 8.62 9.36 -7.94
N GLU A 101 9.05 10.57 -7.62
CA GLU A 101 9.63 11.51 -8.59
C GLU A 101 10.92 11.00 -9.27
N LYS A 102 11.63 10.04 -8.66
CA LYS A 102 12.88 9.46 -9.20
C LYS A 102 12.64 8.24 -10.07
N LEU A 103 11.42 7.70 -10.05
CA LEU A 103 11.04 6.50 -10.79
C LEU A 103 10.54 6.88 -12.18
N ASP A 104 10.66 5.93 -13.11
CA ASP A 104 9.97 6.04 -14.40
C ASP A 104 8.45 6.14 -14.13
N HIS A 105 7.75 7.04 -14.84
CA HIS A 105 6.36 7.42 -14.52
C HIS A 105 5.43 6.20 -14.38
N GLU A 106 5.52 5.25 -15.31
CA GLU A 106 4.70 4.03 -15.28
C GLU A 106 4.94 3.18 -14.02
N VAL A 107 6.19 3.11 -13.54
CA VAL A 107 6.54 2.42 -12.30
C VAL A 107 5.98 3.16 -11.10
N ALA A 108 6.15 4.48 -11.05
CA ALA A 108 5.64 5.32 -9.99
C ALA A 108 4.11 5.17 -9.86
N TYR A 109 3.40 5.28 -10.99
CA TYR A 109 1.95 5.08 -11.07
C TYR A 109 1.54 3.68 -10.61
N GLY A 110 2.22 2.62 -11.08
CA GLY A 110 1.91 1.24 -10.71
C GLY A 110 2.10 0.95 -9.21
N LEU A 111 3.13 1.54 -8.58
CA LEU A 111 3.34 1.44 -7.14
C LEU A 111 2.27 2.23 -6.38
N TYR A 112 2.00 3.47 -6.77
CA TYR A 112 0.96 4.30 -6.16
C TYR A 112 -0.41 3.61 -6.20
N LYS A 113 -0.83 3.14 -7.39
CA LYS A 113 -2.09 2.42 -7.55
C LYS A 113 -2.14 1.13 -6.73
N GLY A 114 -1.04 0.41 -6.63
CA GLY A 114 -0.97 -0.78 -5.79
C GLY A 114 -1.16 -0.49 -4.30
N LEU A 115 -0.59 0.61 -3.79
CA LEU A 115 -0.81 1.02 -2.40
C LEU A 115 -2.28 1.42 -2.14
N ILE A 116 -2.90 2.16 -3.06
CA ILE A 116 -4.33 2.52 -2.99
C ILE A 116 -5.21 1.26 -3.05
N GLY A 117 -4.92 0.34 -3.97
CA GLY A 117 -5.62 -0.94 -4.08
C GLY A 117 -5.51 -1.77 -2.80
N LEU A 118 -4.30 -1.87 -2.25
CA LEU A 118 -4.04 -2.57 -0.99
C LEU A 118 -4.80 -1.93 0.19
N ALA A 119 -4.86 -0.60 0.27
CA ALA A 119 -5.63 0.10 1.28
C ALA A 119 -7.11 -0.29 1.19
N ALA A 120 -7.69 -0.27 -0.01
CA ALA A 120 -9.08 -0.66 -0.25
C ALA A 120 -9.35 -2.14 0.12
N GLU A 121 -8.47 -3.06 -0.26
CA GLU A 121 -8.59 -4.48 0.10
C GLU A 121 -8.45 -4.71 1.61
N THR A 122 -7.54 -3.97 2.26
CA THR A 122 -7.33 -4.01 3.72
C THR A 122 -8.59 -3.57 4.46
N ALA A 123 -9.22 -2.48 4.02
CA ALA A 123 -10.46 -1.98 4.61
C ALA A 123 -11.62 -2.96 4.44
N LYS A 124 -11.76 -3.56 3.25
CA LYS A 124 -12.77 -4.59 2.97
C LYS A 124 -12.63 -5.80 3.87
N ALA A 125 -11.39 -6.28 4.06
CA ALA A 125 -11.13 -7.54 4.76
C ALA A 125 -11.06 -7.42 6.28
N SER A 126 -10.54 -6.31 6.81
CA SER A 126 -10.46 -6.11 8.26
C SER A 126 -11.85 -6.05 8.90
N GLY A 127 -12.89 -5.74 8.13
CA GLY A 127 -14.24 -5.52 8.63
C GLY A 127 -14.34 -4.36 9.62
N GLY A 128 -13.22 -3.77 10.06
CA GLY A 128 -13.16 -2.68 11.05
C GLY A 128 -13.67 -1.37 10.47
N PHE A 129 -13.36 -1.08 9.20
CA PHE A 129 -13.87 0.08 8.48
C PHE A 129 -15.33 -0.07 8.02
N LEU A 130 -15.87 -1.31 7.94
CA LEU A 130 -17.20 -1.60 7.37
C LEU A 130 -18.21 -2.23 8.36
N ARG A 131 -17.81 -2.55 9.60
CA ARG A 131 -18.66 -3.29 10.57
C ARG A 131 -19.90 -2.53 11.02
N ILE A 132 -19.92 -1.21 10.91
CA ILE A 132 -21.01 -0.36 11.40
C ILE A 132 -21.64 0.41 10.24
N GLY A 133 -21.87 -0.22 9.07
CA GLY A 133 -22.78 0.27 8.02
C GLY A 133 -22.54 1.69 7.47
N SER A 134 -21.43 2.34 7.82
CA SER A 134 -21.11 3.71 7.49
C SER A 134 -19.60 3.88 7.69
N VAL A 135 -18.85 3.82 6.60
CA VAL A 135 -17.52 4.44 6.57
C VAL A 135 -17.75 5.92 6.80
N SER A 136 -17.21 6.50 7.87
CA SER A 136 -17.29 7.95 8.04
C SER A 136 -16.53 8.63 6.89
N ALA A 137 -16.96 9.82 6.47
CA ALA A 137 -16.27 10.53 5.38
C ALA A 137 -14.76 10.69 5.67
N ALA A 138 -14.38 10.85 6.95
CA ALA A 138 -12.99 10.92 7.38
C ALA A 138 -12.21 9.61 7.16
N GLU A 139 -12.84 8.46 7.38
CA GLU A 139 -12.26 7.13 7.15
C GLU A 139 -12.06 6.84 5.66
N TYR A 140 -13.00 7.28 4.80
CA TYR A 140 -12.86 7.10 3.36
C TYR A 140 -11.65 7.87 2.79
N GLU A 141 -11.33 9.04 3.35
CA GLU A 141 -10.18 9.81 2.91
C GLU A 141 -8.85 9.08 3.15
N TRP A 142 -8.74 8.27 4.22
CA TRP A 142 -7.54 7.47 4.47
C TRP A 142 -7.30 6.39 3.41
N LEU A 143 -8.34 5.88 2.75
CA LEU A 143 -8.21 4.92 1.65
C LEU A 143 -7.51 5.52 0.43
N LYS A 144 -7.57 6.85 0.29
CA LYS A 144 -6.87 7.59 -0.77
C LYS A 144 -5.43 7.93 -0.41
N LEU A 145 -4.98 7.57 0.79
CA LEU A 145 -3.64 7.85 1.29
C LEU A 145 -3.27 9.34 1.11
N PRO A 146 -3.93 10.29 1.80
CA PRO A 146 -3.89 11.72 1.51
C PRO A 146 -2.51 12.37 1.75
N MET A 147 -1.58 11.62 2.34
CA MET A 147 -0.17 12.00 2.49
C MET A 147 0.67 11.75 1.22
N LEU A 148 0.16 10.97 0.27
CA LEU A 148 0.78 10.71 -1.01
C LEU A 148 0.28 11.70 -2.06
N VAL A 149 1.19 12.17 -2.90
CA VAL A 149 0.86 12.96 -4.08
C VAL A 149 0.27 12.02 -5.13
N GLU A 150 -0.90 12.37 -5.65
CA GLU A 150 -1.54 11.61 -6.72
C GLU A 150 -0.64 11.55 -7.96
N ILE A 151 -0.48 10.35 -8.51
CA ILE A 151 0.28 10.13 -9.74
C ILE A 151 -0.71 9.90 -10.87
N GLU A 152 -0.65 10.76 -11.89
CA GLU A 152 -1.51 10.65 -13.06
C GLU A 152 -1.24 9.34 -13.82
N LYS A 153 -2.29 8.72 -14.35
CA LYS A 153 -2.16 7.55 -15.22
C LYS A 153 -1.32 7.93 -16.45
N PRO A 154 -0.26 7.17 -16.79
CA PRO A 154 0.50 7.43 -18.00
C PRO A 154 -0.42 7.38 -19.22
N GLY A 155 -0.35 8.40 -20.06
CA GLY A 155 -1.18 8.52 -21.27
C GLY A 155 -0.77 7.49 -22.31
N GLY A 156 -1.37 6.30 -22.25
CA GLY A 156 -1.16 5.22 -23.19
C GLY A 156 -1.89 3.96 -22.75
N ILE A 157 -2.92 3.60 -23.51
CA ILE A 157 -3.85 2.46 -23.33
C ILE A 157 -5.01 2.77 -22.38
N GLU A 158 -6.15 3.04 -23.02
CA GLU A 158 -7.50 2.94 -22.48
C GLU A 158 -7.64 1.55 -21.83
N GLU A 159 -7.82 1.50 -20.51
CA GLU A 159 -8.37 0.29 -19.91
C GLU A 159 -9.84 0.35 -20.28
N GLU A 160 -10.27 -0.48 -21.23
CA GLU A 160 -11.69 -0.78 -21.42
C GLU A 160 -12.21 -1.23 -20.05
N GLU A 161 -13.02 -0.40 -19.41
CA GLU A 161 -13.83 -0.83 -18.28
C GLU A 161 -14.73 -1.96 -18.81
N GLU A 162 -14.39 -3.21 -18.46
CA GLU A 162 -15.35 -4.32 -18.56
C GLU A 162 -16.54 -3.95 -17.67
N THR A 163 -17.55 -3.34 -18.29
CA THR A 163 -18.90 -3.27 -17.74
C THR A 163 -19.40 -4.71 -17.66
N GLU A 164 -19.41 -5.28 -16.46
CA GLU A 164 -20.17 -6.50 -16.18
C GLU A 164 -21.66 -6.20 -16.43
N ASP A 165 -22.22 -6.83 -17.48
CA ASP A 165 -23.66 -6.93 -17.79
C ASP A 165 -24.40 -7.87 -16.82
#